data_AF-A0A093I347-F1
#
_entry.id   AF-A0A093I347-F1
#
_cell.length_a   1.000
_cell.length_b   1.000
_cell.length_c   1.000
_cell.angle_alpha   90.00
_cell.angle_beta   90.00
_cell.angle_gamma   90.00
#
_symmetry.space_group_name_H-M   'P 1'
#
loop_
_entity.id
_entity.type
_entity.pdbx_description
1 polymer ?
#
loop_
_entity_poly.entity_id
_entity_poly.type
_entity_poly.pdbx_seq_one_letter_code
_entity_poly.pdbx_strand_id
1 'polypeptide(L)'
;MVVDEEEEPTEGVPIEQYRAWLDEDSNLDPSPLPDLDSESCFPAREEEMEEEERWLDALEKGELDDNGELKKEVDESLLTARQKALLHKQQSQPLLELPMGYKAKELTEEMLVKREERARKRRLQAAKKAEENKNQTIERLTKTNKAKVKTLRERKS
;
A
#
# COMPACT_ATOMS: atom_id res chain seq x y z
N MET A 1 45.28 -14.57 22.93
CA MET A 1 43.88 -14.89 22.60
C MET A 1 43.31 -13.62 22.00
N VAL A 2 43.42 -13.54 20.66
CA VAL A 2 42.31 -13.50 19.69
C VAL A 2 41.48 -12.20 19.82
N VAL A 3 41.63 -11.40 18.77
CA VAL A 3 40.89 -10.19 18.39
C VAL A 3 39.42 -10.54 18.20
N ASP A 4 38.52 -9.72 18.71
CA ASP A 4 37.22 -9.53 18.07
C ASP A 4 36.94 -8.04 17.99
N GLU A 5 36.79 -7.62 16.74
CA GLU A 5 36.65 -6.28 16.20
C GLU A 5 35.14 -6.10 16.04
N GLU A 6 34.52 -5.19 16.80
CA GLU A 6 33.08 -4.94 16.71
C GLU A 6 32.77 -4.37 15.31
N GLU A 7 32.33 -5.26 14.44
CA GLU A 7 31.88 -5.04 13.06
C GLU A 7 30.64 -4.13 13.05
N GLU A 8 30.84 -2.83 12.80
CA GLU A 8 29.76 -1.93 12.40
C GLU A 8 29.13 -2.45 11.09
N PRO A 9 27.80 -2.65 10.99
CA PRO A 9 27.18 -3.13 9.77
C PRO A 9 27.19 -2.02 8.71
N THR A 10 28.22 -1.97 7.87
CA THR A 10 28.37 -1.03 6.75
C THR A 10 27.53 -1.43 5.52
N GLU A 11 26.27 -1.82 5.69
CA GLU A 11 25.42 -2.27 4.57
C GLU A 11 24.31 -1.26 4.29
N GLY A 12 24.72 -0.07 3.86
CA GLY A 12 23.88 0.95 3.23
C GLY A 12 24.35 1.19 1.79
N VAL A 13 23.43 1.46 0.87
CA VAL A 13 23.78 1.74 -0.53
C VAL A 13 24.67 3.00 -0.55
N PRO A 14 25.81 3.02 -1.27
CA PRO A 14 26.68 4.20 -1.29
C PRO A 14 25.92 5.46 -1.71
N ILE A 15 26.16 6.59 -1.03
CA ILE A 15 25.50 7.88 -1.26
C ILE A 15 25.51 8.31 -2.73
N GLU A 16 26.56 7.96 -3.46
CA GLU A 16 26.70 8.24 -4.90
C GLU A 16 25.67 7.50 -5.76
N GLN A 17 25.24 6.30 -5.36
CA GLN A 17 24.16 5.57 -6.05
C GLN A 17 22.78 6.14 -5.74
N TYR A 18 22.56 6.64 -4.52
CA TYR A 18 21.33 7.37 -4.19
C TYR A 18 21.20 8.66 -4.99
N ARG A 19 22.31 9.38 -5.23
CA ARG A 19 22.35 10.58 -6.09
C ARG A 19 22.02 10.25 -7.55
N ALA A 20 22.58 9.17 -8.09
CA ALA A 20 22.29 8.74 -9.46
C ALA A 20 20.80 8.42 -9.69
N TRP A 21 20.09 7.89 -8.69
CA TRP A 21 18.64 7.68 -8.76
C TRP A 21 17.82 8.97 -8.72
N LEU A 22 18.36 10.06 -8.17
CA LEU A 22 17.69 11.37 -8.13
C LEU A 22 17.99 12.22 -9.38
N ASP A 23 19.18 12.07 -9.95
CA ASP A 23 19.63 12.89 -11.08
C ASP A 23 19.12 12.39 -12.45
N GLU A 24 18.77 11.11 -12.59
CA GLU A 24 18.38 10.53 -13.90
C GLU A 24 17.00 11.00 -14.41
N ASP A 25 16.16 11.55 -13.53
CA ASP A 25 14.87 12.19 -13.89
C ASP A 25 14.98 13.71 -14.14
N SER A 26 16.16 14.33 -13.92
CA SER A 26 16.34 15.78 -14.07
C SER A 26 16.67 16.26 -15.49
N ASN A 27 16.36 15.48 -16.54
CA ASN A 27 16.39 15.97 -17.92
C ASN A 27 15.19 16.88 -18.28
N LEU A 28 14.33 17.24 -17.32
CA LEU A 28 13.45 18.38 -17.47
C LEU A 28 14.27 19.67 -17.35
N ASP A 29 14.52 20.28 -18.50
CA ASP A 29 14.81 21.71 -18.64
C ASP A 29 14.06 22.50 -17.55
N PRO A 30 14.71 23.36 -16.72
CA PRO A 30 13.99 24.19 -15.79
C PRO A 30 13.07 25.10 -16.62
N SER A 31 11.81 24.69 -16.77
CA SER A 31 10.77 25.49 -17.40
C SER A 31 10.82 26.86 -16.75
N PRO A 32 10.84 27.96 -17.54
CA PRO A 32 10.83 29.29 -16.96
C PRO A 32 9.49 29.43 -16.26
N LEU A 33 9.49 29.24 -14.94
CA LEU A 33 8.34 29.51 -14.11
C LEU A 33 7.93 30.96 -14.40
N PRO A 34 6.67 31.23 -14.76
CA PRO A 34 6.22 32.60 -14.83
C PRO A 34 6.37 33.18 -13.43
N ASP A 35 7.11 34.29 -13.30
CA ASP A 35 7.14 35.14 -12.11
C ASP A 35 5.70 35.61 -11.83
N LEU A 36 4.94 34.79 -11.12
CA LEU A 36 3.62 35.11 -10.62
C LEU A 36 3.77 35.15 -9.11
N ASP A 37 3.76 36.39 -8.62
CA ASP A 37 3.76 36.82 -7.23
C ASP A 37 3.30 35.73 -6.24
N SER A 38 4.21 35.39 -5.32
CA SER A 38 4.06 34.39 -4.25
C SER A 38 2.91 34.60 -3.26
N GLU A 39 1.99 35.54 -3.50
CA GLU A 39 0.98 35.95 -2.50
C GLU A 39 -0.47 35.98 -3.02
N SER A 40 -0.77 35.59 -4.26
CA SER A 40 -2.13 35.80 -4.82
C SER A 40 -2.90 34.55 -5.30
N CYS A 41 -2.39 33.33 -5.09
CA CYS A 41 -3.01 32.13 -5.67
C CYS A 41 -3.00 30.85 -4.84
N PHE A 42 -3.05 30.90 -3.50
CA PHE A 42 -2.99 29.66 -2.71
C PHE A 42 -4.01 29.52 -1.55
N PRO A 43 -5.33 29.69 -1.75
CA PRO A 43 -6.29 29.13 -0.80
C PRO A 43 -6.18 27.59 -0.75
N ALA A 44 -5.87 26.94 -1.88
CA ALA A 44 -5.75 25.48 -1.96
C ALA A 44 -4.54 24.91 -1.21
N ARG A 45 -3.41 25.64 -1.16
CA ARG A 45 -2.21 25.18 -0.44
C ARG A 45 -2.39 25.24 1.07
N GLU A 46 -3.09 26.27 1.56
CA GLU A 46 -3.42 26.40 2.99
C GLU A 46 -4.41 25.32 3.43
N GLU A 47 -5.45 25.04 2.64
CA GLU A 47 -6.39 23.94 2.90
C GLU A 47 -5.70 22.57 2.94
N GLU A 48 -4.75 22.32 2.03
CA GLU A 48 -3.94 21.08 2.01
C GLU A 48 -3.05 20.95 3.26
N MET A 49 -2.41 22.04 3.70
CA MET A 49 -1.58 22.03 4.92
C MET A 49 -2.42 21.83 6.19
N GLU A 50 -3.62 22.43 6.26
CA GLU A 50 -4.54 22.20 7.38
C GLU A 50 -5.10 20.76 7.40
N GLU A 51 -5.33 20.16 6.23
CA GLU A 51 -5.73 18.74 6.13
C GLU A 51 -4.62 17.81 6.59
N GLU A 52 -3.37 18.09 6.22
CA GLU A 52 -2.20 17.35 6.69
C GLU A 52 -2.05 17.47 8.21
N GLU A 53 -2.12 18.67 8.78
CA GLU A 53 -2.04 18.86 10.24
C GLU A 53 -3.13 18.09 10.98
N ARG A 54 -4.38 18.12 10.51
CA ARG A 54 -5.46 17.32 11.10
C ARG A 54 -5.20 15.83 11.02
N TRP A 55 -4.61 15.37 9.91
CA TRP A 55 -4.27 13.96 9.73
C TRP A 55 -3.16 13.53 10.71
N LEU A 56 -2.14 14.36 10.91
CA LEU A 56 -1.07 14.14 11.88
C LEU A 56 -1.60 14.12 13.32
N ASP A 57 -2.46 15.07 13.67
CA ASP A 57 -3.08 15.17 15.00
C ASP A 57 -3.89 13.92 15.36
N ALA A 58 -4.68 13.42 14.41
CA ALA A 58 -5.48 12.21 14.61
C ALA A 58 -4.64 10.95 14.66
N LEU A 59 -3.50 10.94 13.95
CA LEU A 59 -2.53 9.85 14.02
C LEU A 59 -1.85 9.81 15.39
N GLU A 60 -1.46 10.96 15.95
CA GLU A 60 -0.93 11.05 17.33
C GLU A 60 -1.97 10.62 18.37
N LYS A 61 -3.24 11.01 18.19
CA LYS A 61 -4.36 10.64 19.09
C LYS A 61 -4.86 9.20 18.91
N GLY A 62 -4.49 8.53 17.81
CA GLY A 62 -4.94 7.17 17.48
C GLY A 62 -6.41 7.08 17.08
N GLU A 63 -6.97 8.14 16.48
CA GLU A 63 -8.39 8.22 16.07
C GLU A 63 -8.66 7.82 14.62
N LEU A 64 -7.61 7.47 13.87
CA LEU A 64 -7.73 6.86 12.54
C LEU A 64 -8.49 5.54 12.62
N ASP A 65 -9.28 5.23 11.59
CA ASP A 65 -9.94 3.93 11.48
C ASP A 65 -8.95 2.79 11.11
N ASP A 66 -9.43 1.55 11.06
CA ASP A 66 -8.61 0.37 10.66
C ASP A 66 -8.01 0.51 9.25
N ASN A 67 -8.51 1.46 8.45
CA ASN A 67 -8.08 1.76 7.11
C ASN A 67 -7.09 2.94 7.05
N GLY A 68 -6.83 3.61 8.18
CA GLY A 68 -5.93 4.76 8.28
C GLY A 68 -6.53 6.08 7.77
N GLU A 69 -7.84 6.16 7.59
CA GLU A 69 -8.54 7.37 7.16
C GLU A 69 -9.14 8.14 8.35
N LEU A 70 -9.17 9.47 8.24
CA LEU A 70 -9.97 10.32 9.10
C LEU A 70 -11.45 10.04 8.87
N LYS A 71 -12.25 10.05 9.95
CA LYS A 71 -13.71 10.02 9.83
C LYS A 71 -14.18 11.27 9.10
N LYS A 72 -14.58 11.09 7.84
CA LYS A 72 -15.19 12.16 7.05
C LYS A 72 -16.57 12.47 7.60
N GLU A 73 -16.82 13.73 7.92
CA GLU A 73 -18.17 14.19 8.22
C GLU A 73 -19.02 14.05 6.96
N VAL A 74 -20.01 13.16 7.00
CA VAL A 74 -20.90 12.91 5.85
C VAL A 74 -22.10 13.83 5.97
N ASP A 75 -22.23 14.79 5.07
CA ASP A 75 -23.43 15.61 4.99
C ASP A 75 -24.63 14.73 4.61
N GLU A 76 -25.52 14.52 5.57
CA GLU A 76 -26.73 13.74 5.38
C GLU A 76 -27.61 14.33 4.30
N SER A 77 -27.67 15.65 4.11
CA SER A 77 -28.56 16.27 3.14
C SER A 77 -28.31 15.77 1.70
N LEU A 78 -27.04 15.50 1.38
CA LEU A 78 -26.56 15.03 0.08
C LEU A 78 -26.70 13.51 -0.12
N LEU A 79 -26.99 12.75 0.95
CA LEU A 79 -27.14 11.30 0.85
C LEU A 79 -28.48 10.91 0.21
N THR A 80 -28.41 9.90 -0.67
CA THR A 80 -29.63 9.28 -1.21
C THR A 80 -30.42 8.59 -0.09
N ALA A 81 -31.74 8.46 -0.24
CA ALA A 81 -32.61 7.82 0.76
C ALA A 81 -32.11 6.43 1.20
N ARG A 82 -31.53 5.65 0.27
CA ARG A 82 -30.93 4.35 0.56
C ARG A 82 -29.67 4.48 1.43
N GLN A 83 -28.79 5.43 1.11
CA GLN A 83 -27.57 5.65 1.89
C GLN A 83 -27.89 6.22 3.29
N LYS A 84 -28.85 7.15 3.39
CA LYS A 84 -29.41 7.63 4.67
C LYS A 84 -29.92 6.47 5.53
N ALA A 85 -30.68 5.55 4.92
CA ALA A 85 -31.21 4.39 5.62
C ALA A 85 -30.10 3.44 6.13
N LEU A 86 -29.00 3.28 5.38
CA LEU A 86 -27.85 2.48 5.80
C LEU A 86 -27.07 3.14 6.94
N LEU A 87 -26.92 4.47 6.93
CA LEU A 87 -26.26 5.23 7.99
C LEU A 87 -27.07 5.18 9.30
N HIS A 88 -28.37 5.45 9.22
CA HIS A 88 -29.25 5.45 10.38
C HIS A 88 -29.53 4.04 10.96
N LYS A 89 -29.25 2.98 10.19
CA LYS A 89 -29.27 1.60 10.69
C LYS A 89 -28.15 1.34 11.70
N GLN A 90 -27.02 2.06 11.63
CA GLN A 90 -25.94 1.96 12.62
C GLN A 90 -26.24 2.73 13.92
N GLN A 91 -27.05 3.79 13.88
CA GLN A 91 -27.32 4.66 15.04
C GLN A 91 -28.59 4.30 15.86
N SER A 92 -29.23 3.16 15.55
CA SER A 92 -30.28 2.50 16.34
C SER A 92 -31.25 3.41 17.11
N GLN A 93 -32.35 3.80 16.45
CA GLN A 93 -33.65 3.68 17.14
C GLN A 93 -33.85 2.19 17.46
N PRO A 94 -34.45 1.80 18.60
CA PRO A 94 -34.73 0.40 18.89
C PRO A 94 -35.61 -0.13 17.77
N LEU A 95 -35.02 -0.98 16.93
CA LEU A 95 -35.67 -1.53 15.75
C LEU A 95 -36.82 -2.40 16.28
N LEU A 96 -38.05 -1.91 16.17
CA LEU A 96 -39.24 -2.70 16.48
C LEU A 96 -39.21 -3.92 15.56
N GLU A 97 -38.77 -5.05 16.12
CA GLU A 97 -38.65 -6.31 15.39
C GLU A 97 -40.05 -6.72 14.91
N LEU A 98 -40.25 -6.66 13.60
CA LEU A 98 -41.38 -7.33 12.98
C LEU A 98 -41.22 -8.84 13.28
N PRO A 99 -42.31 -9.58 13.60
CA PRO A 99 -42.29 -11.00 13.86
C PRO A 99 -42.06 -11.78 12.55
N MET A 100 -40.89 -11.59 11.95
CA MET A 100 -40.41 -12.32 10.79
C MET A 100 -39.65 -13.53 11.34
N GLY A 101 -40.18 -14.72 11.12
CA GLY A 101 -39.61 -16.00 11.57
C GLY A 101 -38.25 -16.38 10.96
N TYR A 102 -37.48 -15.42 10.43
CA TYR A 102 -36.14 -15.64 9.91
C TYR A 102 -35.10 -15.15 10.92
N LYS A 103 -34.59 -16.09 11.71
CA LYS A 103 -33.42 -15.90 12.56
C LYS A 103 -32.25 -15.42 11.69
N ALA A 104 -31.60 -14.34 12.11
CA ALA A 104 -30.32 -13.92 11.56
C ALA A 104 -29.43 -15.16 11.48
N LYS A 105 -28.92 -15.47 10.29
CA LYS A 105 -28.10 -16.66 10.08
C LYS A 105 -26.82 -16.46 10.88
N GLU A 106 -26.78 -17.01 12.08
CA GLU A 106 -25.56 -17.09 12.87
C GLU A 106 -24.49 -17.68 11.95
N LEU A 107 -23.36 -16.98 11.84
CA LEU A 107 -22.24 -17.41 11.04
C LEU A 107 -21.67 -18.66 11.73
N THR A 108 -22.22 -19.82 11.39
CA THR A 108 -21.82 -21.08 12.00
C THR A 108 -20.33 -21.30 11.78
N GLU A 109 -19.66 -21.87 12.77
CA GLU A 109 -18.21 -22.09 12.78
C GLU A 109 -17.71 -22.78 11.48
N GLU A 110 -18.51 -23.69 10.91
CA GLU A 110 -18.23 -24.31 9.62
C GLU A 110 -18.14 -23.34 8.43
N MET A 111 -18.93 -22.25 8.42
CA MET A 111 -18.87 -21.25 7.35
C MET A 111 -17.60 -20.38 7.43
N LEU A 112 -17.10 -20.13 8.64
CA LEU A 112 -15.82 -19.46 8.86
C LEU A 112 -14.65 -20.34 8.40
N VAL A 113 -14.66 -21.61 8.77
CA VAL A 113 -13.65 -22.59 8.33
C VAL A 113 -13.61 -22.69 6.80
N LYS A 114 -14.78 -22.76 6.16
CA LYS A 114 -14.87 -22.83 4.68
C LYS A 114 -14.38 -21.55 3.99
N ARG A 115 -14.53 -20.39 4.64
CA ARG A 115 -13.99 -19.10 4.17
C ARG A 115 -12.47 -19.08 4.32
N GLU A 116 -11.95 -19.52 5.46
CA GLU A 116 -10.52 -19.58 5.74
C GLU A 116 -9.79 -20.54 4.80
N GLU A 117 -10.36 -21.72 4.56
CA GLU A 117 -9.79 -22.71 3.63
C GLU A 117 -9.69 -22.16 2.20
N ARG A 118 -10.73 -21.45 1.74
CA ARG A 118 -10.74 -20.79 0.43
C ARG A 118 -9.69 -19.67 0.38
N ALA A 119 -9.54 -18.88 1.44
CA ALA A 119 -8.51 -17.85 1.53
C ALA A 119 -7.11 -18.46 1.49
N ARG A 120 -6.86 -19.53 2.26
CA ARG A 120 -5.60 -20.29 2.26
C ARG A 120 -5.25 -20.83 0.87
N LYS A 121 -6.23 -21.40 0.16
CA LYS A 121 -6.03 -21.92 -1.21
C LYS A 121 -5.64 -20.80 -2.19
N ARG A 122 -6.27 -19.63 -2.09
CA ARG A 122 -5.92 -18.45 -2.91
C ARG A 122 -4.51 -17.94 -2.59
N ARG A 123 -4.15 -17.84 -1.31
CA ARG A 123 -2.80 -17.44 -0.87
C ARG A 123 -1.73 -18.39 -1.42
N LEU A 124 -1.95 -19.71 -1.34
CA LEU A 124 -1.01 -20.71 -1.85
C LEU A 124 -0.85 -20.64 -3.37
N GLN A 125 -1.94 -20.43 -4.11
CA GLN A 125 -1.88 -20.27 -5.56
C GLN A 125 -1.11 -19.02 -5.98
N ALA A 126 -1.33 -17.90 -5.28
CA ALA A 126 -0.60 -16.66 -5.53
C ALA A 126 0.90 -16.82 -5.24
N ALA A 127 1.25 -17.45 -4.11
CA ALA A 127 2.64 -17.73 -3.75
C ALA A 127 3.34 -18.63 -4.77
N LYS A 128 2.69 -19.74 -5.18
CA LYS A 128 3.24 -20.65 -6.20
C LYS A 128 3.47 -19.93 -7.53
N LYS A 129 2.53 -19.08 -7.96
CA LYS A 129 2.65 -18.32 -9.22
C LYS A 129 3.79 -17.30 -9.15
N ALA A 130 3.97 -16.64 -7.99
CA ALA A 130 5.07 -15.71 -7.78
C ALA A 130 6.43 -16.41 -7.83
N GLU A 131 6.56 -17.56 -7.18
CA GLU A 131 7.78 -18.37 -7.22
C GLU A 131 8.10 -18.89 -8.63
N GLU A 132 7.10 -19.38 -9.36
CA GLU A 132 7.27 -19.82 -10.74
C GLU A 132 7.72 -18.67 -11.65
N ASN A 133 7.14 -17.48 -11.50
CA ASN A 133 7.56 -16.30 -12.25
C ASN A 133 9.02 -15.89 -11.91
N LYS A 134 9.39 -15.92 -10.63
CA LYS A 134 10.77 -15.71 -10.17
C LYS A 134 11.71 -16.74 -10.81
N ASN A 135 11.36 -18.02 -10.79
CA ASN A 135 12.15 -19.10 -11.38
C ASN A 135 12.28 -18.96 -12.91
N GLN A 136 11.22 -18.59 -13.62
CA GLN A 136 11.29 -18.30 -15.05
C GLN A 136 12.27 -17.15 -15.36
N THR A 137 12.26 -16.10 -14.54
CA THR A 137 13.19 -14.97 -14.69
C THR A 137 14.63 -15.41 -14.43
N ILE A 138 14.86 -16.17 -13.36
CA ILE A 138 16.17 -16.76 -13.06
C ILE A 138 16.62 -17.66 -14.22
N GLU A 139 15.76 -18.51 -14.77
CA GLU A 139 16.11 -19.39 -15.89
C GLU A 139 16.49 -18.58 -17.14
N ARG A 140 15.71 -17.56 -17.50
CA ARG A 140 16.04 -16.69 -18.65
C ARG A 140 17.42 -16.02 -18.49
N LEU A 141 17.69 -15.47 -17.31
CA LEU A 141 18.96 -14.81 -17.01
C LEU A 141 20.12 -15.81 -16.95
N THR A 142 19.93 -16.97 -16.34
CA THR A 142 21.02 -17.95 -16.16
C THR A 142 21.29 -18.78 -17.42
N LYS A 143 20.29 -19.09 -18.24
CA LYS A 143 20.45 -19.87 -19.48
C LYS A 143 21.24 -19.10 -20.54
N THR A 144 20.97 -17.80 -20.69
CA THR A 144 21.73 -16.92 -21.58
C THR A 144 23.17 -16.72 -21.09
N ASN A 145 23.38 -16.58 -19.78
CA ASN A 145 24.72 -16.48 -19.19
C ASN A 145 25.52 -17.79 -19.29
N LYS A 146 24.92 -18.95 -19.05
CA LYS A 146 25.59 -20.26 -19.18
C LYS A 146 26.11 -20.50 -20.60
N ALA A 147 25.36 -20.09 -21.63
CA ALA A 147 25.81 -20.19 -23.02
C ALA A 147 27.01 -19.25 -23.32
N LYS A 148 26.96 -18.01 -22.81
CA LYS A 148 28.07 -17.05 -22.96
C LYS A 148 29.35 -17.51 -22.23
N VAL A 149 29.21 -18.05 -21.01
CA VAL A 149 30.35 -18.56 -20.24
C VAL A 149 30.98 -19.79 -20.91
N LYS A 150 30.18 -20.72 -21.46
CA LYS A 150 30.70 -21.89 -22.18
C LYS A 150 31.52 -21.47 -23.41
N THR A 151 30.98 -20.56 -24.23
CA THR A 151 31.67 -20.07 -25.43
C THR A 151 32.94 -19.26 -25.12
N LEU A 152 32.96 -18.49 -24.04
CA LEU A 152 34.17 -17.81 -23.56
C LEU A 152 35.23 -18.80 -23.06
N ARG A 153 34.83 -19.90 -22.43
CA ARG A 153 35.74 -20.95 -21.95
C ARG A 153 36.36 -21.73 -23.12
N GLU A 154 35.58 -22.08 -24.14
CA GLU A 154 36.07 -22.76 -25.36
C GLU A 154 36.98 -21.88 -26.22
N ARG A 155 36.89 -20.54 -26.13
CA ARG A 155 37.80 -19.61 -26.82
C ARG A 155 39.10 -19.33 -26.06
N LYS A 156 39.16 -19.72 -24.78
CA LYS A 156 40.32 -19.51 -23.89
C LYS A 156 41.18 -20.78 -23.77
N SER A 157 40.63 -21.96 -24.08
CA SER A 157 41.36 -23.21 -24.31
C SER A 157 41.85 -23.31 -25.75
#